data_AF-A0A9W9E079-F1
#
_entry.id   AF-A0A9W9E079-F1
#
_cell.length_a   1.000
_cell.length_b   1.000
_cell.length_c   1.000
_cell.angle_alpha   90.00
_cell.angle_beta   90.00
_cell.angle_gamma   90.00
#
_symmetry.space_group_name_H-M   'P 1'
#
loop_
_entity.id
_entity.type
_entity.pdbx_description
1 polymer ?
#
loop_
_entity_poly.entity_id
_entity_poly.type
_entity_poly.pdbx_seq_one_letter_code
_entity_poly.pdbx_strand_id
1 'polypeptide(L)'
;MASLFPPNHGPLLPNFSSLLVKGPYPSACPLNLALSFPNPDRSIIILACSSRENSGNSLRASLQGLKLTGKISAQTERMKIFYPPTAAHMALLLSSLQVIDTDKPFPFAVHDTPTTNSAYSPHLLKPPGPLLVIIHELSAYFINSTQPSSTSSSYLSLLARALSVTSRLGASIAIFDAHVNHLKMPVHLDSNPHLERLQAVAPLLENYIELVLDFSDSNQPSRKNMFN
;
A
#
# COMPACT_ATOMS: atom_id res chain seq x y z
N MET A 1 6.66 38.25 3.98
CA MET A 1 5.47 37.81 4.75
C MET A 1 5.95 36.83 5.80
N ALA A 2 5.80 37.13 7.09
CA ALA A 2 6.22 36.24 8.17
C ALA A 2 5.12 35.21 8.43
N SER A 3 5.42 33.92 8.29
CA SER A 3 4.51 32.84 8.67
C SER A 3 4.51 32.72 10.19
N LEU A 4 3.36 32.93 10.82
CA LEU A 4 3.15 32.74 12.28
C LEU A 4 3.12 31.27 12.70
N PHE A 5 3.11 30.36 11.74
CA PHE A 5 3.26 28.95 11.99
C PHE A 5 4.69 28.56 11.64
N PRO A 6 5.41 27.86 12.53
CA PRO A 6 6.67 27.25 12.15
C PRO A 6 6.43 26.46 10.86
N PRO A 7 7.36 26.50 9.89
CA PRO A 7 7.28 25.65 8.72
C PRO A 7 7.37 24.21 9.21
N ASN A 8 6.23 23.64 9.59
CA ASN A 8 6.05 22.29 10.11
C ASN A 8 6.20 21.33 8.94
N HIS A 9 7.40 21.30 8.37
CA HIS A 9 7.87 20.17 7.62
C HIS A 9 8.46 19.26 8.68
N GLY A 10 7.69 18.26 9.10
CA GLY A 10 8.28 17.10 9.76
C GLY A 10 9.41 16.54 8.89
N PRO A 11 10.24 15.62 9.42
CA PRO A 11 11.33 15.04 8.66
C PRO A 11 10.80 14.54 7.30
N LEU A 12 11.36 15.10 6.22
CA LEU A 12 10.99 14.71 4.88
C LEU A 12 11.52 13.29 4.66
N LEU A 13 10.62 12.39 4.26
CA LEU A 13 11.04 11.08 3.78
C LEU A 13 11.89 11.28 2.51
N PRO A 14 12.98 10.50 2.35
CA PRO A 14 13.68 10.49 1.08
C PRO A 14 12.72 10.08 -0.04
N ASN A 15 12.98 10.54 -1.25
CA ASN A 15 12.19 10.11 -2.41
C ASN A 15 12.29 8.60 -2.56
N PHE A 16 11.16 7.94 -2.82
CA PHE A 16 11.10 6.49 -3.04
C PHE A 16 10.17 6.16 -4.19
N SER A 17 10.55 5.13 -4.95
CA SER A 17 9.67 4.46 -5.91
C SER A 17 8.86 3.36 -5.21
N SER A 18 9.51 2.61 -4.32
CA SER A 18 8.92 1.55 -3.51
C SER A 18 9.39 1.63 -2.05
N LEU A 19 8.43 1.65 -1.13
CA LEU A 19 8.66 1.68 0.32
C LEU A 19 7.98 0.48 0.99
N LEU A 20 8.70 -0.20 1.88
CA LEU A 20 8.15 -1.17 2.82
C LEU A 20 8.30 -0.64 4.24
N VAL A 21 7.20 -0.60 4.97
CA VAL A 21 7.17 -0.35 6.39
C VAL A 21 6.73 -1.64 7.08
N LYS A 22 7.65 -2.24 7.84
CA LYS A 22 7.42 -3.47 8.59
C LYS A 22 7.50 -3.24 10.10
N GLY A 23 6.91 -4.15 10.87
CA GLY A 23 6.88 -4.08 12.33
C GLY A 23 5.69 -3.31 12.91
N PRO A 24 5.67 -3.07 14.24
CA PRO A 24 4.55 -2.42 14.91
C PRO A 24 4.57 -0.90 14.66
N TYR A 25 3.83 -0.45 13.65
CA TYR A 25 3.63 0.97 13.37
C TYR A 25 2.26 1.47 13.86
N PRO A 26 2.14 2.77 14.20
CA PRO A 26 0.83 3.39 14.49
C PRO A 26 -0.15 3.29 13.31
N SER A 27 -1.43 3.04 13.57
CA SER A 27 -2.48 2.92 12.53
C SER A 27 -2.65 4.17 11.66
N ALA A 28 -2.21 5.34 12.16
CA ALA A 28 -2.24 6.60 11.42
C ALA A 28 -1.09 6.75 10.41
N CYS A 29 -0.05 5.91 10.46
CA CYS A 29 1.13 6.04 9.60
C CYS A 29 0.82 6.05 8.08
N PRO A 30 -0.05 5.17 7.55
CA PRO A 30 -0.47 5.24 6.15
C PRO A 30 -1.08 6.60 5.78
N LEU A 31 -1.91 7.17 6.65
CA LEU A 31 -2.56 8.47 6.43
C LEU A 31 -1.56 9.61 6.53
N ASN A 32 -0.68 9.59 7.53
CA ASN A 32 0.36 10.59 7.71
C ASN A 32 1.30 10.61 6.51
N LEU A 33 1.66 9.44 5.98
CA LEU A 33 2.41 9.33 4.74
C LEU A 33 1.64 10.00 3.59
N ALA A 34 0.37 9.64 3.38
CA ALA A 34 -0.45 10.23 2.33
C ALA A 34 -0.54 11.76 2.44
N LEU A 35 -0.70 12.30 3.65
CA LEU A 35 -0.78 13.75 3.91
C LEU A 35 0.55 14.48 3.72
N SER A 36 1.67 13.77 3.80
CA SER A 36 3.01 14.35 3.60
C SER A 36 3.34 14.65 2.14
N PHE A 37 2.60 14.08 1.18
CA PHE A 37 2.82 14.34 -0.24
C PHE A 37 2.23 15.70 -0.65
N PRO A 38 3.05 16.65 -1.12
CA PRO A 38 2.63 18.04 -1.30
C PRO A 38 1.89 18.29 -2.62
N ASN A 39 1.85 17.34 -3.55
CA ASN A 39 1.33 17.57 -4.90
C ASN A 39 -0.21 17.72 -4.88
N PRO A 40 -0.77 18.90 -5.23
CA PRO A 40 -2.22 19.14 -5.21
C PRO A 40 -2.98 18.40 -6.33
N ASP A 41 -2.32 18.09 -7.44
CA ASP A 41 -2.98 17.73 -8.71
C ASP A 41 -3.18 16.23 -8.91
N ARG A 42 -2.52 15.40 -8.09
CA ARG A 42 -2.55 13.95 -8.21
C ARG A 42 -3.27 13.31 -7.03
N SER A 43 -4.12 12.32 -7.31
CA SER A 43 -4.81 11.54 -6.28
C SER A 43 -3.88 10.56 -5.56
N ILE A 44 -4.26 10.15 -4.36
CA ILE A 44 -3.59 9.07 -3.60
C ILE A 44 -4.58 7.94 -3.42
N ILE A 45 -4.13 6.71 -3.58
CA ILE A 45 -4.95 5.51 -3.38
C ILE A 45 -4.46 4.75 -2.17
N ILE A 46 -5.36 4.39 -1.26
CA ILE A 46 -5.06 3.54 -0.11
C ILE A 46 -5.88 2.26 -0.24
N LEU A 47 -5.21 1.13 -0.28
CA LEU A 47 -5.77 -0.21 -0.34
C LEU A 47 -5.58 -0.86 1.03
N ALA A 48 -6.61 -0.76 1.86
CA ALA A 48 -6.57 -1.24 3.23
C ALA A 48 -7.20 -2.63 3.32
N CYS A 49 -6.40 -3.62 3.72
CA CYS A 49 -6.91 -4.98 3.85
C CYS A 49 -7.92 -5.05 4.99
N SER A 50 -9.15 -5.42 4.65
CA SER A 50 -10.26 -5.63 5.57
C SER A 50 -10.24 -7.08 6.07
N SER A 51 -9.31 -7.42 6.96
CA SER A 51 -9.58 -8.54 7.86
C SER A 51 -10.67 -8.08 8.83
N ARG A 52 -11.78 -8.83 8.87
CA ARG A 52 -13.15 -8.39 9.16
C ARG A 52 -13.42 -7.48 10.37
N GLU A 53 -12.50 -7.28 11.33
CA GLU A 53 -12.87 -6.58 12.57
C GLU A 53 -11.90 -5.50 13.10
N ASN A 54 -10.60 -5.49 12.75
CA ASN A 54 -9.63 -4.62 13.48
C ASN A 54 -8.88 -3.56 12.64
N SER A 55 -8.38 -3.89 11.44
CA SER A 55 -7.47 -2.99 10.70
C SER A 55 -8.20 -1.86 9.95
N GLY A 56 -9.33 -2.15 9.31
CA GLY A 56 -10.12 -1.12 8.63
C GLY A 56 -10.73 -0.11 9.60
N ASN A 57 -11.11 -0.58 10.79
CA ASN A 57 -11.68 0.25 11.85
C ASN A 57 -10.63 1.19 12.46
N SER A 58 -9.37 0.75 12.62
CA SER A 58 -8.31 1.59 13.16
C SER A 58 -7.90 2.72 12.20
N LEU A 59 -7.86 2.45 10.89
CA LEU A 59 -7.60 3.48 9.87
C LEU A 59 -8.74 4.52 9.83
N ARG A 60 -10.00 4.05 9.89
CA ARG A 60 -11.18 4.94 10.01
C ARG A 60 -11.15 5.77 11.29
N ALA A 61 -10.84 5.15 12.43
CA ALA A 61 -10.72 5.85 13.70
C ALA A 61 -9.60 6.90 13.65
N SER A 62 -8.48 6.58 12.99
CA SER A 62 -7.38 7.53 12.77
C SER A 62 -7.83 8.71 11.91
N LEU A 63 -8.61 8.47 10.85
CA LEU A 63 -9.23 9.55 10.05
C LEU A 63 -10.17 10.43 10.88
N GLN A 64 -11.01 9.83 11.72
CA GLN A 64 -11.93 10.56 12.59
C GLN A 64 -11.21 11.37 13.68
N GLY A 65 -10.06 10.87 14.16
CA GLY A 65 -9.23 11.54 15.15
C GLY A 65 -8.34 12.65 14.59
N LEU A 66 -8.23 12.79 13.26
CA LEU A 66 -7.48 13.89 12.65
C LEU A 66 -8.19 15.22 12.92
N LYS A 67 -7.46 16.19 13.49
CA LYS A 67 -7.92 17.58 13.54
C LYS A 67 -7.96 18.12 12.11
N LEU A 68 -9.15 18.14 11.53
CA LEU A 68 -9.39 18.63 10.17
C LEU A 68 -9.15 20.15 10.11
N THR A 69 -7.93 20.53 9.77
CA THR A 69 -7.64 21.88 9.27
C THR A 69 -8.06 21.97 7.80
N GLY A 70 -8.32 23.18 7.28
CA GLY A 70 -8.70 23.35 5.87
C GLY A 70 -7.70 22.72 4.90
N LYS A 71 -6.40 22.77 5.23
CA LYS A 71 -5.34 22.12 4.45
C LYS A 71 -5.45 20.59 4.46
N ILE A 72 -5.66 19.99 5.63
CA ILE A 72 -5.81 18.53 5.76
C ILE A 72 -7.08 18.07 5.04
N SER A 73 -8.20 18.80 5.19
CA SER A 73 -9.46 18.49 4.50
C SER A 73 -9.27 18.43 2.98
N ALA A 74 -8.63 19.46 2.39
CA ALA A 74 -8.32 19.51 0.96
C ALA A 74 -7.33 18.42 0.51
N GLN A 75 -6.44 17.94 1.40
CA GLN A 75 -5.57 16.79 1.12
C GLN A 75 -6.36 15.48 1.18
N THR A 76 -7.24 15.31 2.15
CA THR A 76 -8.04 14.08 2.32
C THR A 76 -9.06 13.86 1.22
N GLU A 77 -9.62 14.93 0.64
CA GLU A 77 -10.56 14.83 -0.49
C GLU A 77 -9.96 14.10 -1.71
N ARG A 78 -8.63 14.15 -1.85
CA ARG A 78 -7.89 13.53 -2.95
C ARG A 78 -7.48 12.08 -2.68
N MET A 79 -7.75 11.59 -1.47
CA MET A 79 -7.44 10.23 -1.06
C MET A 79 -8.63 9.33 -1.35
N LYS A 80 -8.41 8.27 -2.12
CA LYS A 80 -9.40 7.22 -2.35
C LYS A 80 -9.01 5.98 -1.56
N ILE A 81 -9.84 5.61 -0.59
CA ILE A 81 -9.58 4.46 0.27
C ILE A 81 -10.50 3.32 -0.14
N PHE A 82 -9.91 2.18 -0.49
CA PHE A 82 -10.62 0.95 -0.83
C PHE A 82 -10.33 -0.12 0.22
N TYR A 83 -11.34 -0.94 0.51
CA TYR A 83 -11.27 -2.00 1.50
C TYR A 83 -11.60 -3.36 0.87
N PRO A 84 -10.71 -3.93 0.03
CA PRO A 84 -10.98 -5.23 -0.56
C PRO A 84 -11.11 -6.29 0.55
N PRO A 85 -12.19 -7.10 0.57
CA PRO A 85 -12.43 -8.06 1.65
C PRO A 85 -11.56 -9.32 1.55
N THR A 86 -11.08 -9.68 0.35
CA THR A 86 -10.21 -10.84 0.14
C THR A 86 -9.08 -10.53 -0.84
N ALA A 87 -8.04 -11.37 -0.86
CA ALA A 87 -6.94 -11.27 -1.83
C ALA A 87 -7.41 -11.30 -3.28
N ALA A 88 -8.48 -12.05 -3.60
CA ALA A 88 -9.07 -12.08 -4.93
C ALA A 88 -9.72 -10.74 -5.30
N HIS A 89 -10.42 -10.10 -4.35
CA HIS A 89 -10.98 -8.76 -4.56
C HIS A 89 -9.88 -7.71 -4.73
N MET A 90 -8.79 -7.83 -3.96
CA MET A 90 -7.61 -6.97 -4.11
C MET A 90 -7.01 -7.13 -5.51
N ALA A 91 -6.82 -8.37 -5.97
CA ALA A 91 -6.30 -8.64 -7.31
C ALA A 91 -7.21 -8.09 -8.42
N LEU A 92 -8.53 -8.23 -8.27
CA LEU A 92 -9.51 -7.69 -9.21
C LEU A 92 -9.45 -6.17 -9.24
N LEU A 93 -9.41 -5.53 -8.06
CA LEU A 93 -9.29 -4.09 -7.95
C LEU A 93 -7.99 -3.58 -8.58
N LEU A 94 -6.85 -4.19 -8.28
CA LEU A 94 -5.58 -3.86 -8.92
C LEU A 94 -5.64 -3.97 -10.44
N SER A 95 -6.35 -4.99 -10.96
CA SER A 95 -6.50 -5.20 -12.41
C SER A 95 -7.44 -4.17 -13.07
N SER A 96 -8.37 -3.60 -12.31
CA SER A 96 -9.31 -2.58 -12.80
C SER A 96 -8.77 -1.15 -12.71
N LEU A 97 -7.69 -0.92 -11.95
CA LEU A 97 -7.03 0.38 -11.89
C LEU A 97 -6.37 0.71 -13.24
N GLN A 98 -6.97 1.65 -13.95
CA GLN A 98 -6.45 2.16 -15.22
C GLN A 98 -6.62 3.69 -15.25
N VAL A 99 -5.63 4.38 -15.82
CA VAL A 99 -5.71 5.80 -16.13
C VAL A 99 -6.18 5.92 -17.57
N ILE A 100 -7.30 6.59 -17.78
CA ILE A 100 -7.74 6.91 -19.14
C ILE A 100 -6.96 8.12 -19.60
N ASP A 101 -6.25 7.96 -20.70
CA ASP A 101 -5.68 9.07 -21.45
C ASP A 101 -6.82 9.76 -22.19
N THR A 102 -7.27 10.91 -21.68
CA THR A 102 -8.36 11.68 -22.29
C THR A 102 -7.96 12.28 -23.63
N ASP A 103 -6.67 12.34 -23.93
CA ASP A 103 -6.13 13.00 -25.11
C ASP A 103 -5.99 12.05 -26.30
N LYS A 104 -6.14 10.74 -26.07
CA LYS A 104 -6.19 9.72 -27.13
C LYS A 104 -7.62 9.26 -27.37
N PRO A 105 -8.24 9.58 -28.51
CA PRO A 105 -9.53 9.02 -28.85
C PRO A 105 -9.43 7.49 -28.91
N PHE A 106 -10.32 6.80 -28.20
CA PHE A 106 -10.37 5.34 -28.19
C PHE A 106 -10.51 4.82 -29.64
N PRO A 107 -9.62 3.91 -30.11
CA PRO A 107 -9.64 3.42 -31.49
C PRO A 107 -10.84 2.51 -31.84
N PHE A 108 -11.80 2.34 -30.93
CA PHE A 108 -12.97 1.46 -31.10
C PHE A 108 -14.32 2.17 -31.07
N ALA A 109 -14.38 3.50 -31.09
CA ALA A 109 -15.63 4.23 -31.29
C ALA A 109 -15.98 4.31 -32.79
N VAL A 110 -16.13 3.16 -33.44
CA VAL A 110 -16.77 3.08 -34.76
C VAL A 110 -18.27 2.94 -34.51
N HIS A 111 -19.00 4.01 -34.83
CA HIS A 111 -20.45 4.05 -35.00
C HIS A 111 -21.31 3.60 -33.80
N ASP A 112 -21.83 4.55 -33.02
CA ASP A 112 -23.27 4.87 -33.05
C ASP A 112 -23.72 5.77 -31.89
N THR A 113 -24.32 6.91 -32.29
CA THR A 113 -25.29 7.76 -31.58
C THR A 113 -24.93 8.40 -30.22
N PRO A 114 -25.24 9.71 -30.04
CA PRO A 114 -25.05 10.43 -28.79
C PRO A 114 -26.21 10.15 -27.84
N THR A 115 -26.27 8.96 -27.24
CA THR A 115 -27.13 8.73 -26.07
C THR A 115 -26.27 8.70 -24.82
N THR A 116 -26.41 9.76 -24.04
CA THR A 116 -26.14 9.84 -22.60
C THR A 116 -26.32 8.49 -21.92
N ASN A 117 -25.26 7.99 -21.28
CA ASN A 117 -25.15 6.77 -20.45
C ASN A 117 -24.07 5.80 -20.96
N SER A 118 -22.84 6.28 -21.21
CA SER A 118 -21.71 5.37 -21.16
C SER A 118 -21.56 4.92 -19.71
N ALA A 119 -21.88 3.67 -19.43
CA ALA A 119 -21.62 3.02 -18.14
C ALA A 119 -20.11 3.05 -17.88
N TYR A 120 -19.65 4.13 -17.26
CA TYR A 120 -18.26 4.29 -16.85
C TYR A 120 -17.92 3.14 -15.92
N SER A 121 -16.91 2.36 -16.30
CA SER A 121 -16.34 1.34 -15.41
C SER A 121 -15.97 2.01 -14.07
N PRO A 122 -16.38 1.45 -12.92
CA PRO A 122 -16.42 2.16 -11.64
C PRO A 122 -15.05 2.56 -11.06
N HIS A 123 -13.93 2.16 -11.69
CA HIS A 123 -12.57 2.37 -11.18
C HIS A 123 -11.64 3.09 -12.16
N LEU A 124 -12.21 3.87 -13.09
CA LEU A 124 -11.44 4.71 -13.99
C LEU A 124 -10.87 5.92 -13.24
N LEU A 125 -9.54 6.04 -13.27
CA LEU A 125 -8.83 7.16 -12.67
C LEU A 125 -8.77 8.29 -13.72
N LYS A 126 -9.20 9.48 -13.32
CA LYS A 126 -9.04 10.69 -14.14
C LYS A 126 -7.56 11.04 -14.23
N PRO A 127 -7.06 11.46 -15.39
CA PRO A 127 -5.71 12.00 -15.48
C PRO A 127 -5.61 13.32 -14.69
N PRO A 128 -4.46 13.62 -14.06
CA PRO A 128 -3.25 12.79 -14.02
C PRO A 128 -3.40 11.58 -13.08
N GLY A 129 -2.68 10.48 -13.41
CA GLY A 129 -2.69 9.25 -12.62
C GLY A 129 -2.27 9.45 -11.15
N PRO A 130 -2.55 8.47 -10.28
CA PRO A 130 -2.30 8.60 -8.85
C PRO A 130 -0.81 8.80 -8.60
N LEU A 131 -0.47 9.64 -7.61
CA LEU A 131 0.92 9.87 -7.23
C LEU A 131 1.49 8.71 -6.42
N LEU A 132 0.66 8.18 -5.52
CA LEU A 132 1.05 7.18 -4.54
C LEU A 132 -0.08 6.16 -4.39
N VAL A 133 0.32 4.89 -4.35
CA VAL A 133 -0.53 3.78 -3.94
C VAL A 133 0.01 3.22 -2.63
N ILE A 134 -0.82 3.24 -1.60
CA ILE A 134 -0.51 2.69 -0.29
C ILE A 134 -1.25 1.37 -0.13
N ILE A 135 -0.55 0.30 0.22
CA ILE A 135 -1.14 -0.99 0.59
C ILE A 135 -0.95 -1.19 2.08
N HIS A 136 -2.04 -1.43 2.81
CA HIS A 136 -2.02 -1.59 4.25
C HIS A 136 -2.46 -3.00 4.65
N GLU A 137 -1.59 -3.69 5.39
CA GLU A 137 -1.75 -5.04 5.95
C GLU A 137 -2.00 -6.15 4.91
N LEU A 138 -1.17 -6.21 3.86
CA LEU A 138 -1.34 -7.19 2.77
C LEU A 138 -1.27 -8.65 3.27
N SER A 139 -0.38 -8.93 4.23
CA SER A 139 -0.22 -10.26 4.84
C SER A 139 -1.46 -10.74 5.58
N ALA A 140 -2.34 -9.84 6.01
CA ALA A 140 -3.56 -10.17 6.76
C ALA A 140 -4.52 -11.08 5.98
N TYR A 141 -4.48 -11.08 4.63
CA TYR A 141 -5.25 -12.03 3.82
C TYR A 141 -4.81 -13.48 3.97
N PHE A 142 -3.56 -13.72 4.38
CA PHE A 142 -2.93 -15.04 4.34
C PHE A 142 -2.72 -15.63 5.74
N ILE A 143 -2.65 -14.80 6.79
CA ILE A 143 -2.37 -15.27 8.16
C ILE A 143 -3.58 -15.93 8.82
N ASN A 144 -4.79 -15.41 8.58
CA ASN A 144 -6.02 -15.91 9.24
C ASN A 144 -6.86 -16.84 8.36
N SER A 145 -6.30 -17.29 7.23
CA SER A 145 -7.02 -18.21 6.36
C SER A 145 -6.96 -19.60 6.97
N THR A 146 -8.13 -20.17 7.25
CA THR A 146 -8.28 -21.57 7.67
C THR A 146 -7.77 -22.57 6.62
N GLN A 147 -7.45 -22.09 5.40
CA GLN A 147 -6.87 -22.91 4.35
C GLN A 147 -5.33 -22.94 4.47
N PRO A 148 -4.74 -24.15 4.56
CA PRO A 148 -3.28 -24.33 4.64
C PRO A 148 -2.54 -23.94 3.34
N SER A 149 -3.25 -23.60 2.27
CA SER A 149 -2.71 -23.17 0.97
C SER A 149 -2.34 -21.68 0.92
N SER A 150 -2.54 -20.95 2.02
CA SER A 150 -2.28 -19.51 2.14
C SER A 150 -0.78 -19.26 2.26
N THR A 151 -0.14 -19.34 1.10
CA THR A 151 1.30 -19.45 0.94
C THR A 151 1.93 -18.10 0.68
N SER A 152 3.19 -17.96 1.09
CA SER A 152 4.01 -16.80 0.74
C SER A 152 4.07 -16.50 -0.75
N SER A 153 3.94 -17.51 -1.61
CA SER A 153 3.82 -17.33 -3.06
C SER A 153 2.56 -16.56 -3.46
N SER A 154 1.44 -16.76 -2.77
CA SER A 154 0.21 -16.00 -2.99
C SER A 154 0.38 -14.53 -2.60
N TYR A 155 1.07 -14.27 -1.48
CA TYR A 155 1.45 -12.92 -1.07
C TYR A 155 2.35 -12.25 -2.11
N LEU A 156 3.43 -12.91 -2.51
CA LEU A 156 4.39 -12.39 -3.49
C LEU A 156 3.73 -12.16 -4.86
N SER A 157 2.82 -13.04 -5.29
CA SER A 157 2.06 -12.87 -6.52
C SER A 157 1.16 -11.63 -6.48
N LEU A 158 0.47 -11.40 -5.36
CA LEU A 158 -0.39 -10.23 -5.18
C LEU A 158 0.45 -8.94 -5.12
N LEU A 159 1.59 -8.99 -4.45
CA LEU A 159 2.56 -7.89 -4.42
C LEU A 159 3.12 -7.58 -5.82
N ALA A 160 3.55 -8.60 -6.57
CA ALA A 160 4.08 -8.42 -7.92
C ALA A 160 3.03 -7.76 -8.84
N ARG A 161 1.75 -8.14 -8.70
CA ARG A 161 0.64 -7.46 -9.39
C ARG A 161 0.53 -6.00 -8.98
N ALA A 162 0.61 -5.70 -7.68
CA ALA A 162 0.59 -4.32 -7.21
C ALA A 162 1.76 -3.49 -7.78
N LEU A 163 2.99 -4.00 -7.71
CA LEU A 163 4.18 -3.36 -8.27
C LEU A 163 4.05 -3.11 -9.78
N SER A 164 3.53 -4.09 -10.52
CA SER A 164 3.29 -3.95 -11.96
C SER A 164 2.25 -2.88 -12.27
N VAL A 165 1.16 -2.84 -11.51
CA VAL A 165 0.12 -1.82 -11.67
C VAL A 165 0.65 -0.44 -11.32
N THR A 166 1.38 -0.27 -10.22
CA THR A 166 1.93 1.06 -9.85
C THR A 166 2.95 1.55 -10.85
N SER A 167 3.79 0.65 -11.39
CA SER A 167 4.70 0.97 -12.50
C SER A 167 3.93 1.47 -13.73
N ARG A 168 2.87 0.76 -14.14
CA ARG A 168 2.01 1.18 -15.26
C ARG A 168 1.31 2.52 -15.02
N LEU A 169 0.95 2.82 -13.78
CA LEU A 169 0.31 4.09 -13.39
C LEU A 169 1.31 5.25 -13.27
N GLY A 170 2.63 4.97 -13.31
CA GLY A 170 3.66 5.97 -12.99
C GLY A 170 3.54 6.50 -11.56
N ALA A 171 3.15 5.63 -10.63
CA ALA A 171 2.90 5.94 -9.22
C ALA A 171 3.97 5.29 -8.33
N SER A 172 4.36 5.98 -7.25
CA SER A 172 5.12 5.34 -6.18
C SER A 172 4.24 4.38 -5.39
N ILE A 173 4.85 3.39 -4.75
CA ILE A 173 4.16 2.42 -3.90
C ILE A 173 4.72 2.44 -2.48
N ALA A 174 3.83 2.38 -1.49
CA ALA A 174 4.21 2.18 -0.10
C ALA A 174 3.40 1.01 0.48
N ILE A 175 4.08 0.06 1.12
CA ILE A 175 3.48 -1.13 1.69
C ILE A 175 3.69 -1.05 3.20
N PHE A 176 2.60 -1.00 3.94
CA PHE A 176 2.59 -1.09 5.40
C PHE A 176 2.13 -2.48 5.75
N ASP A 177 3.00 -3.29 6.36
CA ASP A 177 2.70 -4.68 6.67
C ASP A 177 3.38 -5.08 7.97
N ALA A 178 2.63 -5.08 9.06
CA ALA A 178 3.17 -5.39 10.38
C ALA A 178 3.51 -6.89 10.52
N HIS A 179 2.85 -7.74 9.74
CA HIS A 179 2.89 -9.19 9.92
C HIS A 179 3.61 -9.95 8.80
N VAL A 180 4.32 -9.24 7.92
CA VAL A 180 5.09 -9.85 6.83
C VAL A 180 6.12 -10.89 7.30
N ASN A 181 6.66 -10.71 8.52
CA ASN A 181 7.61 -11.64 9.13
C ASN A 181 6.96 -12.97 9.59
N HIS A 182 5.63 -13.02 9.71
CA HIS A 182 4.90 -14.23 10.09
C HIS A 182 4.52 -15.10 8.88
N LEU A 183 4.72 -14.61 7.66
CA LEU A 183 4.48 -15.38 6.44
C LEU A 183 5.56 -16.47 6.30
N LYS A 184 5.11 -17.71 6.16
CA LYS A 184 5.97 -18.89 5.98
C LYS A 184 6.08 -19.27 4.51
N MET A 185 7.30 -19.45 4.01
CA MET A 185 7.50 -19.96 2.64
C MET A 185 6.97 -21.39 2.53
N PRO A 186 6.25 -21.73 1.44
CA PRO A 186 5.93 -23.12 1.16
C PRO A 186 7.25 -23.88 0.96
N VAL A 187 7.57 -24.80 1.86
CA VAL A 187 8.68 -25.72 1.68
C VAL A 187 8.12 -26.93 0.95
N HIS A 188 8.50 -27.12 -0.31
CA HIS A 188 8.31 -28.41 -0.95
C HIS A 188 9.17 -29.40 -0.20
N LEU A 189 8.53 -30.35 0.48
CA LEU A 189 9.16 -31.50 1.11
C LEU A 189 9.70 -32.42 0.02
N ASP A 190 10.77 -32.01 -0.67
CA ASP A 190 11.70 -33.00 -1.19
C ASP A 190 12.29 -33.70 0.04
N SER A 191 12.30 -35.03 0.02
CA SER A 191 12.49 -35.95 1.14
C SER A 191 13.90 -35.92 1.78
N ASN A 192 14.42 -34.73 2.04
CA ASN A 192 15.74 -34.49 2.59
C ASN A 192 15.61 -34.07 4.07
N PRO A 193 16.07 -34.89 5.03
CA PRO A 193 15.93 -34.61 6.46
C PRO A 193 16.80 -33.44 6.99
N HIS A 194 17.52 -32.74 6.11
CA HIS A 194 18.34 -31.57 6.45
C HIS A 194 17.66 -30.21 6.21
N LEU A 195 16.40 -30.18 5.78
CA LEU A 195 15.72 -28.98 5.27
C LEU A 195 14.82 -28.26 6.29
N GLU A 196 15.18 -28.28 7.58
CA GLU A 196 14.43 -27.60 8.65
C GLU A 196 14.50 -26.06 8.63
N ARG A 197 15.18 -25.45 7.66
CA ARG A 197 15.25 -23.98 7.57
C ARG A 197 14.03 -23.43 6.85
N LEU A 198 12.96 -23.20 7.60
CA LEU A 198 11.88 -22.32 7.17
C LEU A 198 12.46 -20.94 6.82
N GLN A 199 12.44 -20.59 5.54
CA GLN A 199 12.83 -19.26 5.09
C GLN A 199 11.64 -18.29 5.21
N ALA A 200 11.87 -17.11 5.79
CA ALA A 200 10.87 -16.04 5.88
C ALA A 200 10.75 -15.26 4.57
N VAL A 201 9.62 -14.57 4.36
CA VAL A 201 9.36 -13.78 3.13
C VAL A 201 10.06 -12.42 3.14
N ALA A 202 10.20 -11.79 4.30
CA ALA A 202 10.72 -10.43 4.40
C ALA A 202 12.08 -10.20 3.69
N PRO A 203 13.08 -11.09 3.81
CA PRO A 203 14.34 -10.93 3.09
C PRO A 203 14.21 -10.98 1.55
N LEU A 204 13.19 -11.68 1.03
CA LEU A 204 12.95 -11.74 -0.42
C LEU A 204 12.33 -10.45 -0.96
N LEU A 205 11.54 -9.76 -0.12
CA LEU A 205 10.92 -8.48 -0.45
C LEU A 205 11.93 -7.35 -0.58
N GLU A 206 12.98 -7.40 0.22
CA GLU A 206 14.06 -6.42 0.21
C GLU A 206 14.73 -6.34 -1.17
N ASN A 207 14.66 -7.38 -2.01
CA ASN A 207 15.15 -7.33 -3.39
C ASN A 207 14.26 -6.54 -4.36
N TYR A 208 12.98 -6.31 -4.02
CA TYR A 208 12.01 -5.61 -4.87
C TYR A 208 11.70 -4.20 -4.38
N ILE A 209 12.20 -3.83 -3.19
CA ILE A 209 11.81 -2.62 -2.48
C ILE A 209 13.04 -1.76 -2.20
N GLU A 210 12.96 -0.50 -2.62
CA GLU A 210 14.07 0.45 -2.55
C GLU A 210 14.34 0.89 -1.10
N LEU A 211 13.27 1.20 -0.35
CA LEU A 211 13.37 1.69 1.01
C LEU A 211 12.62 0.77 1.98
N VAL A 212 13.30 0.31 3.02
CA VAL A 212 12.70 -0.51 4.08
C VAL A 212 12.84 0.20 5.43
N LEU A 213 11.72 0.38 6.10
CA LEU A 213 11.62 0.92 7.45
C LEU A 213 11.12 -0.16 8.39
N ASP A 214 11.89 -0.46 9.43
CA ASP A 214 11.51 -1.44 10.45
C ASP A 214 11.23 -0.73 11.78
N PHE A 215 10.00 -0.84 12.26
CA PHE A 215 9.56 -0.26 13.54
C PHE A 215 9.80 -1.19 14.75
N SER A 216 10.26 -2.42 14.52
CA SER A 216 10.51 -3.39 15.60
C SER A 216 11.74 -3.06 16.47
N ASP A 217 12.63 -2.18 16.01
CA ASP A 217 13.88 -1.82 16.69
C ASP A 217 13.75 -0.76 17.79
N SER A 218 12.53 -0.30 18.12
CA SER A 218 12.31 0.69 19.18
C SER A 218 12.62 0.20 20.61
N ASN A 219 13.05 -1.06 20.78
CA ASN A 219 13.30 -1.68 22.09
C ASN A 219 14.68 -2.38 22.23
N GLN A 220 15.68 -2.10 21.39
CA GLN A 220 17.05 -2.41 21.80
C GLN A 220 17.57 -1.27 22.68
N PRO A 221 17.66 -1.43 24.03
CA PRO A 221 18.58 -0.61 24.79
C PRO A 221 19.95 -0.85 24.17
N SER A 222 20.55 0.22 23.66
CA SER A 222 21.95 0.33 23.25
C SER A 222 22.82 -0.63 24.07
N ARG A 223 23.14 -1.79 23.48
CA ARG A 223 24.15 -2.71 23.99
C ARG A 223 25.50 -2.04 23.75
N LYS A 224 25.83 -1.07 24.61
CA LYS A 224 27.22 -0.75 24.94
C LYS A 224 27.74 -1.88 25.84
N ASN A 225 28.20 -2.96 25.22
CA ASN A 225 29.18 -3.87 25.81
C ASN A 225 30.38 -3.82 24.85
N MET A 226 31.48 -3.19 25.27
CA MET A 226 32.63 -3.81 25.96
C MET A 226 33.41 -4.74 25.03
N PHE A 227 34.74 -4.58 25.10
CA PHE A 227 35.86 -5.15 24.33
C PHE A 227 36.16 -4.37 23.04
N ASN A 228 37.26 -3.61 22.91
CA ASN A 228 38.50 -3.46 23.71
C ASN A 228 38.91 -1.98 23.82
#